data_AF-A0A074RW03-F1
#
_entry.id   AF-A0A074RW03-F1
#
_cell.length_a   1.000
_cell.length_b   1.000
_cell.length_c   1.000
_cell.angle_alpha   90.00
_cell.angle_beta   90.00
_cell.angle_gamma   90.00
#
_symmetry.space_group_name_H-M   'P 1'
#
loop_
_entity.id
_entity.type
_entity.pdbx_description
1 polymer ?
#
loop_
_entity_poly.entity_id
_entity_poly.type
_entity_poly.pdbx_seq_one_letter_code
_entity_poly.pdbx_strand_id
1 'polypeptide(L)'
;MSPPIVPVSWALQNAIPGQYLVTLKEQSDVASHLSWLQQRIPESDNSKVIYKYDFSKGYSARLSDPVLKAVTKCDDVESIIEDRQPTW
;
A
#
# COMPACT_ATOMS: atom_id res chain seq x y z
N MET A 1 5.84 22.37 -3.90
CA MET A 1 6.63 21.45 -3.04
C MET A 1 6.15 20.04 -3.36
N SER A 2 7.04 19.11 -3.67
CA SER A 2 6.64 17.70 -3.84
C SER A 2 6.28 17.13 -2.47
N PRO A 3 5.21 16.33 -2.35
CA PRO A 3 4.86 15.70 -1.08
C PRO A 3 6.02 14.82 -0.59
N PRO A 4 6.22 14.69 0.74
CA PRO A 4 7.25 13.84 1.29
C PRO A 4 7.00 12.38 0.87
N ILE A 5 8.08 11.68 0.50
CA ILE A 5 8.02 10.26 0.16
C ILE A 5 7.82 9.47 1.45
N VAL A 6 6.77 8.67 1.52
CA VAL A 6 6.54 7.72 2.61
C VAL A 6 7.52 6.55 2.46
N PRO A 7 8.42 6.31 3.43
CA PRO A 7 9.36 5.19 3.35
C PRO A 7 8.63 3.85 3.51
N VAL A 8 9.14 2.82 2.84
CA VAL A 8 8.69 1.44 3.02
C VAL A 8 9.45 0.81 4.19
N SER A 9 8.71 0.33 5.18
CA SER A 9 9.28 -0.46 6.28
C SER A 9 9.35 -1.93 5.86
N TRP A 10 10.56 -2.40 5.58
CA TRP A 10 10.81 -3.77 5.11
C TRP A 10 10.75 -4.79 6.25
N ALA A 11 10.21 -5.97 5.98
CA ALA A 11 10.12 -7.02 6.97
C ALA A 11 11.48 -7.72 7.12
N LEU A 12 12.04 -7.71 8.33
CA LEU A 12 13.36 -8.32 8.59
C LEU A 12 13.34 -9.85 8.49
N GLN A 13 12.20 -10.49 8.77
CA GLN A 13 12.02 -11.94 8.76
C GLN A 13 10.61 -12.29 8.29
N ASN A 14 10.48 -13.44 7.63
CA ASN A 14 9.21 -14.00 7.13
C ASN A 14 8.42 -13.05 6.22
N ALA A 15 9.12 -12.16 5.50
CA ALA A 15 8.54 -11.26 4.52
C ALA A 15 7.72 -12.05 3.48
N ILE A 16 6.61 -11.48 3.04
CA ILE A 16 5.84 -11.94 1.89
C ILE A 16 6.18 -10.99 0.74
N PRO A 17 7.12 -11.35 -0.17
CA PRO A 17 7.66 -10.41 -1.13
C PRO A 17 6.56 -9.81 -2.03
N GLY A 18 6.61 -8.49 -2.17
CA GLY A 18 5.67 -7.73 -3.00
C GLY A 18 4.29 -7.56 -2.37
N GLN A 19 4.08 -7.97 -1.11
CA GLN A 19 2.85 -7.72 -0.37
C GLN A 19 3.09 -6.67 0.71
N TYR A 20 2.17 -5.73 0.81
CA TYR A 20 2.31 -4.56 1.67
C TYR A 20 1.02 -4.26 2.43
N LEU A 21 1.17 -3.87 3.68
CA LEU A 21 0.15 -3.24 4.50
C LEU A 21 0.29 -1.74 4.30
N VAL A 22 -0.76 -1.10 3.79
CA VAL A 22 -0.81 0.35 3.57
C VAL A 22 -1.84 0.95 4.51
N THR A 23 -1.41 1.93 5.30
CA THR A 23 -2.29 2.72 6.16
C THR A 23 -2.42 4.12 5.56
N LEU A 24 -3.65 4.64 5.54
CA LEU A 24 -3.98 5.97 5.06
C LEU A 24 -4.14 6.92 6.24
N LYS A 25 -3.83 8.20 6.01
CA LYS A 25 -4.02 9.25 7.00
C LYS A 25 -5.50 9.35 7.41
N GLU A 26 -5.75 9.83 8.63
CA GLU A 26 -7.10 9.90 9.21
C GLU A 26 -8.09 10.70 8.34
N GLN A 27 -7.64 11.77 7.68
CA GLN A 27 -8.48 12.60 6.82
C GLN A 27 -8.72 12.03 5.41
N SER A 28 -7.98 11.00 5.01
CA SER A 28 -8.04 10.44 3.66
C SER A 28 -9.34 9.66 3.42
N ASP A 29 -9.86 9.69 2.20
CA ASP A 29 -11.01 8.88 1.78
C ASP A 29 -10.54 7.56 1.14
N VAL A 30 -10.94 6.44 1.74
CA VAL A 30 -10.50 5.10 1.31
C VAL A 30 -11.01 4.79 -0.10
N ALA A 31 -12.26 5.14 -0.43
CA ALA A 31 -12.84 4.80 -1.72
C ALA A 31 -12.13 5.56 -2.86
N SER A 32 -11.88 6.85 -2.66
CA SER A 32 -11.17 7.72 -3.60
C SER A 32 -9.72 7.26 -3.79
N HIS A 33 -9.00 6.95 -2.71
CA HIS A 33 -7.63 6.41 -2.77
C HIS A 33 -7.58 5.09 -3.55
N LEU A 34 -8.52 4.18 -3.31
CA LEU A 34 -8.55 2.90 -4.02
C LEU A 34 -8.88 3.05 -5.50
N SER A 35 -9.76 3.98 -5.86
CA SER A 35 -10.02 4.31 -7.26
C SER A 35 -8.78 4.91 -7.94
N TRP A 36 -8.09 5.82 -7.25
CA TRP A 36 -6.82 6.40 -7.68
C TRP A 36 -5.72 5.34 -7.89
N LEU A 37 -5.67 4.32 -7.03
CA LEU A 37 -4.73 3.21 -7.11
C LEU A 37 -5.03 2.33 -8.32
N GLN A 38 -6.30 1.98 -8.54
CA GLN A 38 -6.72 1.16 -9.69
C GLN A 38 -6.32 1.79 -11.02
N GLN A 39 -6.43 3.11 -11.16
CA GLN A 39 -6.01 3.83 -12.38
C GLN A 39 -4.50 3.78 -12.65
N ARG A 40 -3.68 3.37 -11.67
CA ARG A 40 -2.22 3.28 -11.77
C ARG A 40 -1.69 1.87 -11.91
N ILE A 41 -2.58 0.87 -11.87
CA ILE A 41 -2.22 -0.53 -12.11
C ILE A 41 -2.37 -0.77 -13.62
N PRO A 42 -1.28 -1.03 -14.35
CA PRO A 42 -1.37 -1.42 -15.76
C PRO A 42 -2.20 -2.71 -15.91
N GLU A 43 -2.93 -2.86 -17.02
CA GLU A 43 -3.73 -4.07 -17.26
C GLU A 43 -2.92 -5.37 -17.26
N SER A 44 -1.63 -5.30 -17.61
CA SER A 44 -0.70 -6.42 -17.61
C SER A 44 -0.04 -6.69 -16.23
N ASP A 45 -0.33 -5.87 -15.22
CA ASP A 45 0.29 -5.94 -13.90
C ASP A 45 -0.58 -6.75 -12.91
N ASN A 46 0.07 -7.55 -12.07
CA ASN A 46 -0.61 -8.41 -11.10
C ASN A 46 -0.89 -7.73 -9.75
N SER A 47 -0.66 -6.41 -9.65
CA SER A 47 -0.96 -5.63 -8.46
C SER A 47 -2.45 -5.66 -8.17
N LYS A 48 -2.79 -5.87 -6.90
CA LYS A 48 -4.19 -5.90 -6.46
C LYS A 48 -4.30 -5.71 -4.96
N VAL A 49 -5.41 -5.11 -4.55
CA VAL A 49 -5.83 -5.11 -3.15
C VAL A 49 -6.30 -6.52 -2.79
N ILE A 50 -5.74 -7.06 -1.71
CA ILE A 50 -6.06 -8.38 -1.17
C ILE A 50 -7.16 -8.25 -0.11
N TYR A 51 -7.02 -7.29 0.79
CA TYR A 51 -7.93 -7.10 1.91
C TYR A 51 -8.03 -5.63 2.28
N LYS A 52 -9.21 -5.15 2.66
CA LYS A 52 -9.42 -3.81 3.20
C LYS A 52 -9.68 -3.93 4.69
N TYR A 53 -9.07 -3.09 5.51
CA TYR A 53 -9.31 -3.13 6.95
C TYR A 53 -10.60 -2.38 7.28
N ASP A 54 -11.48 -3.03 8.05
CA ASP A 54 -12.75 -2.43 8.47
C ASP A 54 -12.58 -1.48 9.68
N PHE A 55 -11.58 -1.74 10.53
CA PHE A 55 -11.33 -0.99 11.77
C PHE A 55 -10.27 0.10 11.66
N SER A 56 -9.50 0.12 10.56
CA SER A 56 -8.47 1.12 10.29
C SER A 56 -8.55 1.55 8.82
N LYS A 57 -8.19 2.80 8.52
CA LYS A 57 -8.13 3.27 7.13
C LYS A 57 -6.91 2.66 6.45
N GLY A 58 -7.07 1.49 5.84
CA GLY A 58 -5.94 0.82 5.20
C GLY A 58 -6.33 -0.45 4.47
N TYR A 59 -5.32 -1.08 3.88
CA TYR A 59 -5.47 -2.30 3.10
C TYR A 59 -4.18 -3.12 3.05
N SER A 60 -4.31 -4.41 2.76
CA SER A 60 -3.22 -5.25 2.27
C SER A 60 -3.32 -5.34 0.75
N ALA A 61 -2.19 -5.22 0.05
CA ALA A 61 -2.13 -5.34 -1.40
C ALA A 61 -0.84 -6.03 -1.84
N ARG A 62 -0.93 -6.74 -2.97
CA ARG A 62 0.25 -7.04 -3.79
C ARG A 62 0.51 -5.88 -4.72
N LEU A 63 1.74 -5.37 -4.73
CA LEU A 63 2.16 -4.22 -5.53
C LEU A 63 3.46 -4.53 -6.24
N SER A 64 3.51 -4.27 -7.55
CA SER A 64 4.76 -4.20 -8.30
C SER A 64 5.54 -2.94 -7.95
N ASP A 65 6.84 -2.92 -8.24
CA ASP A 65 7.71 -1.77 -7.92
C ASP A 65 7.21 -0.43 -8.47
N PRO A 66 6.71 -0.33 -9.73
CA PRO A 66 6.16 0.92 -10.24
C PRO A 66 4.93 1.40 -9.46
N VAL A 67 4.04 0.47 -9.09
CA VAL A 67 2.82 0.80 -8.35
C VAL A 67 3.17 1.17 -6.90
N LEU A 68 4.06 0.41 -6.25
CA LEU A 68 4.57 0.75 -4.92
C LEU A 68 5.20 2.14 -4.91
N LYS A 69 6.03 2.48 -5.90
CA LYS A 69 6.65 3.81 -6.04
C LYS A 69 5.63 4.94 -6.24
N ALA A 70 4.46 4.64 -6.81
CA ALA A 70 3.37 5.61 -6.87
C ALA A 70 2.71 5.77 -5.50
N VAL A 71 2.47 4.67 -4.78
CA VAL A 71 1.87 4.67 -3.43
C VAL A 71 2.76 5.42 -2.43
N THR A 72 4.09 5.26 -2.47
CA THR A 72 5.02 6.01 -1.59
C THR A 72 4.98 7.52 -1.78
N LYS A 73 4.38 8.02 -2.87
CA LYS A 73 4.25 9.45 -3.19
C LYS A 73 2.83 9.97 -3.04
N CYS A 74 1.88 9.11 -2.67
CA CYS A 74 0.49 9.50 -2.52
C CYS A 74 0.30 10.22 -1.18
N ASP A 75 -0.29 11.42 -1.22
CA ASP A 75 -0.47 12.22 -0.01
C ASP A 75 -1.51 11.60 0.95
N ASP A 76 -2.33 10.68 0.47
CA ASP A 76 -3.31 9.98 1.30
C ASP A 76 -2.65 8.96 2.25
N VAL A 77 -1.41 8.54 1.94
CA VAL A 77 -0.72 7.44 2.62
C VAL A 77 0.03 7.94 3.85
N GLU A 78 -0.14 7.23 4.96
CA GLU A 78 0.54 7.48 6.23
C GLU A 78 1.74 6.54 6.41
N SER A 79 1.54 5.24 6.15
CA SER A 79 2.59 4.23 6.31
C SER A 79 2.47 3.09 5.32
N ILE A 80 3.62 2.49 4.99
CA ILE A 80 3.74 1.32 4.13
C ILE A 80 4.69 0.34 4.81
N ILE A 81 4.22 -0.88 5.04
CA ILE A 81 4.98 -1.94 5.70
C ILE A 81 4.92 -3.17 4.80
N GLU A 82 6.05 -3.81 4.55
CA GLU A 82 6.07 -5.11 3.89
C GLU A 82 5.41 -6.16 4.79
N ASP A 83 4.47 -6.90 4.23
CA ASP A 83 3.72 -7.90 4.97
C ASP A 83 4.62 -9.10 5.31
N ARG A 84 4.24 -9.84 6.34
CA ARG A 84 5.00 -10.99 6.83
C ARG A 84 4.08 -12.11 7.28
N GLN A 85 4.56 -13.34 7.17
CA GLN A 85 3.84 -14.47 7.74
C GLN A 85 3.81 -14.36 9.27
N PRO A 86 2.68 -14.68 9.92
CA PRO A 86 2.61 -14.71 11.37
C PRO A 86 3.49 -15.85 11.90
N THR A 87 4.33 -15.52 12.88
CA THR A 87 5.06 -16.50 13.68
C THR A 87 4.22 -16.81 14.91
N TRP A 88 3.58 -17.97 14.92
CA TRP A 88 2.89 -18.51 16.10
C TRP A 88 3.81 -19.46 16.84
#